data_AF-A0A398AG94-F1
#
_entry.id   AF-A0A398AG94-F1
#
_cell.length_a   1.000
_cell.length_b   1.000
_cell.length_c   1.000
_cell.angle_alpha   90.00
_cell.angle_beta   90.00
_cell.angle_gamma   90.00
#
_symmetry.space_group_name_H-M   'P 1'
#
loop_
_entity.id
_entity.type
_entity.pdbx_description
1 polymer ?
#
loop_
_entity_poly.entity_id
_entity_poly.type
_entity_poly.pdbx_seq_one_letter_code
_entity_poly.pdbx_strand_id
1 'polypeptide(L)'
;MQGMNFISYLKPKKSLWKIKVKVIRLWKQYSAAGGETIEMVFVDEKGDKIHISVKKELVSQFQHFFTQRCSKLMFNFSLTPSCGFNISFGKLTLCYFSL
;
A
#
# COMPACT_ATOMS: atom_id res chain seq x y z
N MET A 1 -22.45 -0.03 8.50
CA MET A 1 -21.43 -0.98 7.98
C MET A 1 -20.54 -0.23 7.01
N GLN A 2 -19.29 0.11 7.36
CA GLN A 2 -18.42 0.80 6.39
C GLN A 2 -17.90 -0.22 5.38
N GLY A 3 -18.42 -0.17 4.15
CA GLY A 3 -18.08 -1.06 3.05
C GLY A 3 -16.60 -0.95 2.64
N MET A 4 -16.02 -2.07 2.20
CA MET A 4 -14.71 -2.07 1.54
C MET A 4 -14.82 -1.35 0.19
N ASN A 5 -13.79 -0.58 -0.14
CA ASN A 5 -13.60 0.03 -1.44
C ASN A 5 -12.67 -0.87 -2.27
N PHE A 6 -12.85 -0.84 -3.58
CA PHE A 6 -11.94 -1.50 -4.51
C PHE A 6 -10.83 -0.55 -4.95
N ILE A 7 -9.69 -1.11 -5.36
CA ILE A 7 -8.56 -0.35 -5.94
C ILE A 7 -9.02 0.62 -7.03
N SER A 8 -9.92 0.21 -7.92
CA SER A 8 -10.38 1.05 -9.05
C SER A 8 -11.16 2.31 -8.61
N TYR A 9 -11.62 2.38 -7.35
CA TYR A 9 -12.29 3.58 -6.81
C TYR A 9 -11.32 4.55 -6.14
N LEU A 10 -10.06 4.17 -5.94
CA LEU A 10 -9.08 4.99 -5.26
C LEU A 10 -8.80 6.28 -6.03
N LYS A 11 -8.97 7.42 -5.36
CA LYS A 11 -8.69 8.76 -5.90
C LYS A 11 -7.77 9.55 -4.96
N PRO A 12 -6.80 10.30 -5.50
CA PRO A 12 -5.79 11.00 -4.71
C PRO A 12 -6.32 12.11 -3.79
N LYS A 13 -7.52 12.64 -4.04
CA LYS A 13 -8.13 13.70 -3.22
C LYS A 13 -8.88 13.20 -1.97
N LYS A 14 -9.05 11.89 -1.80
CA LYS A 14 -9.80 11.33 -0.66
C LYS A 14 -8.83 10.60 0.27
N SER A 15 -8.88 10.94 1.56
CA SER A 15 -7.89 10.48 2.57
C SER A 15 -8.40 9.33 3.43
N LEU A 16 -9.63 8.86 3.20
CA LEU A 16 -10.35 7.86 4.01
C LEU A 16 -10.77 6.69 3.12
N TRP A 17 -9.78 5.94 2.64
CA TRP A 17 -10.01 4.68 1.96
C TRP A 17 -9.96 3.53 2.94
N LYS A 18 -10.73 2.48 2.67
CA LYS A 18 -10.64 1.19 3.34
C LYS A 18 -10.68 0.12 2.25
N ILE A 19 -9.58 -0.55 2.00
CA ILE A 19 -9.45 -1.57 0.94
C ILE A 19 -8.95 -2.89 1.51
N LYS A 20 -9.38 -3.99 0.91
CA LYS A 20 -8.87 -5.33 1.20
C LYS A 20 -8.01 -5.76 0.03
N VAL A 21 -6.73 -5.99 0.31
CA VAL A 21 -5.79 -6.32 -0.75
C VAL A 21 -4.90 -7.46 -0.35
N LYS A 22 -4.49 -8.26 -1.33
CA LYS A 22 -3.54 -9.35 -1.15
C LYS A 22 -2.20 -8.96 -1.72
N VAL A 23 -1.14 -9.17 -0.94
CA VAL A 23 0.24 -8.94 -1.40
C VAL A 23 0.63 -10.06 -2.34
N ILE A 24 0.76 -9.79 -3.65
CA ILE A 24 1.20 -10.82 -4.61
C ILE A 24 2.71 -10.83 -4.80
N ARG A 25 3.33 -9.66 -4.72
CA ARG A 25 4.78 -9.49 -4.81
C ARG A 25 5.22 -8.43 -3.80
N LEU A 26 6.36 -8.68 -3.17
CA LEU A 26 7.02 -7.77 -2.25
C LEU A 26 8.52 -7.91 -2.50
N TRP A 27 9.21 -6.79 -2.71
CA TRP A 27 10.65 -6.75 -2.86
C TRP A 27 11.21 -5.48 -2.24
N LYS A 28 12.49 -5.53 -1.87
CA LYS A 28 13.23 -4.37 -1.38
C LYS A 28 14.03 -3.80 -2.54
N GLN A 29 13.91 -2.50 -2.77
CA GLN A 29 14.71 -1.77 -3.73
C GLN A 29 15.65 -0.83 -2.98
N TYR A 30 16.94 -0.95 -3.25
CA TYR A 30 17.93 -0.03 -2.72
C TYR A 30 18.24 1.03 -3.78
N SER A 31 18.10 2.30 -3.41
CA SER A 31 18.50 3.42 -4.26
C SER A 31 19.66 4.18 -3.61
N ALA A 32 20.72 4.44 -4.36
CA ALA A 32 21.90 5.15 -3.85
C ALA A 32 21.57 6.55 -3.30
N ALA A 33 20.55 7.22 -3.85
CA ALA A 33 20.10 8.55 -3.40
C ALA A 33 18.99 8.51 -2.33
N GLY A 34 18.20 7.43 -2.27
CA GLY A 34 16.98 7.33 -1.45
C GLY A 34 17.04 6.30 -0.31
N GLY A 35 18.09 5.47 -0.27
CA GLY A 35 18.24 4.33 0.63
C GLY A 35 17.32 3.14 0.30
N GLU A 36 17.10 2.27 1.29
CA GLU A 36 16.22 1.10 1.15
C GLU A 36 14.75 1.54 1.08
N THR A 37 14.04 1.09 0.06
CA THR A 37 12.61 1.26 -0.16
C THR A 37 11.96 -0.12 -0.30
N ILE A 38 10.71 -0.26 0.12
CA ILE A 38 9.95 -1.50 -0.10
C ILE A 38 8.96 -1.23 -1.23
N GLU A 39 9.03 -2.03 -2.27
CA GLU A 39 8.10 -2.02 -3.38
C GLU A 39 7.24 -3.28 -3.30
N MET A 40 5.95 -3.12 -3.57
CA MET A 40 4.99 -4.21 -3.44
C MET A 40 3.81 -4.04 -4.39
N VAL A 41 3.28 -5.16 -4.87
CA VAL A 41 2.10 -5.20 -5.72
C VAL A 41 0.97 -5.84 -4.94
N PHE A 42 -0.11 -5.09 -4.83
CA PHE A 42 -1.35 -5.50 -4.20
C PHE A 42 -2.38 -5.83 -5.26
N VAL A 43 -3.21 -6.83 -4.97
CA VAL A 43 -4.34 -7.21 -5.80
C VAL A 43 -5.62 -7.20 -4.97
N ASP A 44 -6.69 -6.64 -5.52
CA ASP A 44 -8.03 -6.66 -4.91
C ASP A 44 -8.75 -7.99 -5.23
N GLU A 45 -9.90 -8.24 -4.61
CA GLU A 45 -10.80 -9.35 -4.92
C GLU A 45 -11.33 -9.30 -6.36
N LYS A 46 -11.39 -8.10 -6.98
CA LYS A 46 -11.73 -7.94 -8.40
C LYS A 46 -10.59 -8.28 -9.37
N GLY A 47 -9.38 -8.51 -8.86
CA GLY A 47 -8.19 -8.76 -9.69
C GLY A 47 -7.45 -7.50 -10.16
N ASP A 48 -7.95 -6.31 -9.81
CA ASP A 48 -7.22 -5.05 -10.00
C ASP A 48 -5.92 -5.06 -9.23
N LYS A 49 -4.85 -4.55 -9.84
CA LYS A 49 -3.51 -4.49 -9.24
C LYS A 49 -3.08 -3.05 -9.02
N ILE A 50 -2.45 -2.80 -7.89
CA ILE A 50 -1.83 -1.51 -7.57
C ILE A 50 -0.40 -1.75 -7.14
N HIS A 51 0.49 -0.94 -7.69
CA HIS A 51 1.88 -0.91 -7.27
C HIS A 51 2.07 0.15 -6.19
N ILE A 52 2.78 -0.22 -5.13
CA ILE A 52 2.97 0.59 -3.94
C ILE A 52 4.44 0.62 -3.57
N SER A 53 4.93 1.83 -3.39
CA SER A 53 6.26 2.13 -2.89
C SER A 53 6.18 2.68 -1.47
N VAL A 54 7.02 2.14 -0.58
CA VAL A 54 7.24 2.58 0.80
C VAL A 54 8.63 3.18 0.88
N LYS A 55 8.69 4.47 1.22
CA LYS A 55 9.95 5.21 1.41
C LYS A 55 10.74 4.68 2.61
N LYS A 56 12.06 4.84 2.57
CA LYS A 56 13.04 4.47 3.63
C LYS A 56 12.57 4.77 5.05
N GLU A 57 12.03 5.97 5.28
CA GLU A 57 11.61 6.44 6.60
C GLU A 57 10.57 5.52 7.25
N LEU A 58 9.78 4.84 6.43
CA LEU A 58 8.69 3.95 6.83
C LEU A 58 9.06 2.47 6.69
N VAL A 59 10.12 2.13 5.95
CA VAL A 59 10.56 0.74 5.72
C VAL A 59 10.79 -0.02 7.03
N SER A 60 11.51 0.59 7.98
CA SER A 60 11.80 -0.08 9.27
C SER A 60 10.53 -0.43 10.05
N GLN A 61 9.46 0.37 9.90
CA GLN A 61 8.18 0.12 10.54
C GLN A 61 7.39 -0.94 9.77
N PHE A 62 7.35 -0.86 8.44
CA PHE A 62 6.46 -1.72 7.63
C PHE A 62 7.04 -3.05 7.18
N GLN A 63 8.36 -3.24 7.23
CA GLN A 63 8.99 -4.46 6.72
C GLN A 63 8.46 -5.74 7.38
N HIS A 64 8.08 -5.68 8.66
CA HIS A 64 7.55 -6.82 9.41
C HIS A 64 6.03 -6.97 9.24
N PHE A 65 5.34 -5.96 8.71
CA PHE A 65 3.88 -5.96 8.57
C PHE A 65 3.42 -6.63 7.29
N PHE A 66 4.19 -6.47 6.22
CA PHE A 66 3.83 -7.01 4.92
C PHE A 66 4.45 -8.39 4.74
N THR A 67 3.58 -9.37 4.49
CA THR A 67 3.97 -10.74 4.20
C THR A 67 3.40 -11.10 2.84
N GLN A 68 4.25 -11.62 1.96
CA GLN A 68 3.81 -12.03 0.63
C GLN A 68 2.74 -13.12 0.75
N ARG A 69 1.76 -13.09 -0.15
CA ARG A 69 0.57 -13.96 -0.21
C ARG A 69 -0.43 -13.79 0.94
N CYS A 70 -0.21 -12.88 1.88
CA CYS A 70 -1.21 -12.55 2.88
C CYS A 70 -2.16 -11.45 2.39
N SER A 71 -3.41 -11.55 2.81
CA SER A 71 -4.40 -10.49 2.64
C SER A 71 -4.29 -9.51 3.80
N LYS A 72 -4.24 -8.22 3.50
CA LYS A 72 -4.16 -7.14 4.49
C LYS A 72 -5.28 -6.14 4.25
N LEU A 73 -5.81 -5.60 5.34
CA LEU A 73 -6.71 -4.46 5.31
C LEU A 73 -5.88 -3.19 5.38
N MET A 74 -6.10 -2.27 4.44
CA MET A 74 -5.45 -0.96 4.46
C MET A 74 -6.48 0.14 4.55
N PHE A 75 -6.15 1.16 5.32
CA PHE A 75 -6.97 2.35 5.45
C PHE A 75 -6.13 3.56 5.87
N ASN A 76 -6.74 4.76 5.86
CA ASN A 76 -6.09 6.03 6.25
C ASN A 76 -4.76 6.27 5.55
N PHE A 77 -4.76 6.13 4.22
CA PHE A 77 -3.59 6.38 3.41
C PHE A 77 -3.76 7.58 2.49
N SER A 78 -2.65 8.29 2.28
CA SER A 78 -2.55 9.36 1.29
C SER A 78 -1.94 8.81 0.02
N LEU A 79 -2.66 8.98 -1.09
CA LEU A 79 -2.21 8.60 -2.42
C LEU A 79 -1.55 9.82 -3.07
N THR A 80 -0.26 9.72 -3.39
CA THR A 80 0.39 10.73 -4.22
C THR A 80 0.37 10.29 -5.68
N PRO A 81 -0.11 11.15 -6.62
CA PRO A 81 -0.06 10.83 -8.03
C PRO A 81 1.41 10.73 -8.44
N SER A 82 1.82 9.53 -8.87
CA SER A 82 3.06 9.39 -9.63
C SER A 82 2.73 9.44 -11.12
N CYS A 83 3.71 9.69 -11.98
CA CYS A 83 3.52 9.88 -13.43
C CYS A 83 3.15 8.58 -14.19
N GLY A 84 2.32 7.71 -13.62
CA GLY A 84 1.85 6.44 -14.20
C GLY A 84 0.83 5.72 -13.30
N PHE A 85 0.60 4.43 -13.52
CA PHE A 85 -0.28 3.57 -12.68
C PHE A 85 0.30 3.24 -11.29
N ASN A 86 1.42 3.85 -10.92
CA ASN A 86 2.06 3.62 -9.63
C ASN A 86 1.50 4.62 -8.61
N ILE A 87 1.16 4.15 -7.42
CA ILE A 87 0.73 5.06 -6.37
C ILE A 87 1.73 4.96 -5.22
N SER A 88 2.42 6.07 -4.98
CA SER A 88 3.29 6.21 -3.82
C SER A 88 2.45 6.59 -2.60
N PHE A 89 2.74 5.97 -1.47
CA PHE A 89 2.06 6.29 -0.22
C PHE A 89 2.95 7.25 0.56
N GLY A 90 2.52 8.51 0.68
CA GLY A 90 3.28 9.53 1.43
C GLY A 90 3.13 9.39 2.95
N LYS A 91 1.99 8.89 3.41
CA LYS A 91 1.68 8.63 4.82
C LYS A 91 0.69 7.48 4.89
N LEU A 92 1.10 6.39 5.54
CA LEU A 92 0.34 5.15 5.63
C LEU A 92 0.09 4.93 7.13
N THR A 93 -1.13 5.16 7.60
CA THR A 93 -1.49 4.92 9.01
C THR A 93 -2.35 3.66 9.08
N LEU A 94 -1.72 2.50 9.31
CA LEU A 94 -2.44 1.26 9.63
C LEU A 94 -2.86 1.30 11.10
N CYS A 95 -4.16 1.35 11.42
CA CYS A 95 -4.59 0.93 12.75
C CYS A 95 -4.68 -0.60 12.77
N TYR A 96 -4.06 -1.22 13.77
CA TYR A 96 -4.27 -2.62 14.08
C TYR A 96 -5.74 -2.84 14.44
N PHE A 97 -6.38 -3.83 13.84
CA PHE A 97 -7.37 -4.64 14.53
C PHE A 97 -6.70 -6.00 14.70
N SER A 98 -6.03 -6.20 15.83
CA SER A 98 -5.91 -7.56 16.33
C SER A 98 -7.33 -8.03 16.59
N LEU A 99 -7.72 -9.15 15.98
CA LEU A 99 -8.74 -9.99 16.61
C LEU A 99 -8.19 -10.52 17.93
#